data_AF-A0A1G0IG54-F1
#
_entry.id   AF-A0A1G0IG54-F1
#
_cell.length_a   1.000
_cell.length_b   1.000
_cell.length_c   1.000
_cell.angle_alpha   90.00
_cell.angle_beta   90.00
_cell.angle_gamma   90.00
#
_symmetry.space_group_name_H-M   'P 1'
#
loop_
_entity.id
_entity.type
_entity.pdbx_description
1 polymer ?
#
loop_
_entity_poly.entity_id
_entity_poly.type
_entity_poly.pdbx_seq_one_letter_code
_entity_poly.pdbx_strand_id
1 'polypeptide(L)'
;MVVSSTPSPFPNRTITRTREAFKTFRLFMLHVLGLNNGTPHLGIGRISPIRDTTLEILYFLYADIAQLIAPQLSPQEQLECTAVALCAGAPVRDYSARPAVCLFDFSVDLKASSLVNAALNANLDEVCDIIINKTHPEKRDALLREYRTATVNGIERFGTALQMALFSGDEAMAKALQPHMDSAEFQRQWIEVFGTNYNAFLERQKNQAVALCAELQIAFNPESANKFRESLTCYVRANPVHNPFILQTLFEIYDRLLFDSKFFKQFPQLTIWPAEKLSSAAMLQHLAQGIYQIVEQNAPLDRSFLLQGGAPRVDIRSLVDSSVNCFVDIRGRVVGVGGYSREGVGRSSVGYMLSKLLSSKTSSLGETYAASDKAPVCNSVTQ
;
A
#
# COMPACT_ATOMS: atom_id res chain seq x y z
N MET A 1 25.46 -10.02 -27.85
CA MET A 1 24.37 -9.19 -27.29
C MET A 1 24.89 -8.60 -26.00
N VAL A 2 25.10 -7.29 -25.98
CA VAL A 2 25.64 -6.55 -24.82
C VAL A 2 24.45 -6.10 -23.99
N VAL A 3 24.31 -6.62 -22.78
CA VAL A 3 23.39 -6.09 -21.78
C VAL A 3 24.19 -5.09 -20.95
N SER A 4 23.99 -3.80 -21.26
CA SER A 4 24.46 -2.69 -20.44
C SER A 4 23.69 -2.71 -19.13
N SER A 5 24.39 -3.00 -18.03
CA SER A 5 23.88 -2.77 -16.68
C SER A 5 24.47 -1.44 -16.20
N THR A 6 23.61 -0.47 -15.93
CA THR A 6 23.99 0.75 -15.22
C THR A 6 24.44 0.37 -13.80
N PRO A 7 25.58 0.87 -13.33
CA PRO A 7 26.07 0.54 -11.99
C PRO A 7 25.23 1.26 -10.92
N SER A 8 24.86 0.51 -9.88
CA SER A 8 24.34 1.05 -8.62
C SER A 8 25.33 2.07 -8.02
N PRO A 9 24.88 3.22 -7.51
CA PRO A 9 25.75 4.25 -6.93
C PRO A 9 26.25 3.90 -5.52
N PHE A 10 25.82 2.76 -4.95
CA PHE A 10 26.43 2.22 -3.75
C PHE A 10 27.60 1.34 -4.16
N PRO A 11 28.81 1.51 -3.60
CA PRO A 11 29.86 0.53 -3.77
C PRO A 11 29.32 -0.78 -3.20
N ASN A 12 28.92 -1.70 -4.09
CA ASN A 12 28.69 -3.09 -3.76
C ASN A 12 30.00 -3.62 -3.17
N ARG A 13 30.20 -3.45 -1.87
CA ARG A 13 31.06 -4.35 -1.10
C ARG A 13 30.32 -5.67 -1.03
N THR A 14 30.33 -6.36 -2.16
CA THR A 14 29.96 -7.75 -2.27
C THR A 14 30.93 -8.50 -1.36
N ILE A 15 30.48 -8.85 -0.15
CA ILE A 15 31.26 -9.71 0.73
C ILE A 15 31.19 -11.09 0.10
N THR A 16 32.23 -11.47 -0.63
CA THR A 16 32.38 -12.79 -1.23
C THR A 16 32.47 -13.81 -0.10
N ARG A 17 31.33 -14.40 0.28
CA ARG A 17 31.28 -15.55 1.19
C ARG A 17 31.16 -16.81 0.37
N THR A 18 31.83 -17.87 0.79
CA THR A 18 31.55 -19.20 0.26
C THR A 18 30.14 -19.60 0.66
N ARG A 19 29.42 -20.30 -0.22
CA ARG A 19 28.06 -20.79 0.04
C ARG A 19 27.96 -21.59 1.35
N GLU A 20 29.03 -22.31 1.69
CA GLU A 20 29.17 -23.06 2.93
C GLU A 20 29.27 -22.15 4.15
N ALA A 21 30.05 -21.07 4.13
CA ALA A 21 30.13 -20.12 5.25
C ALA A 21 28.77 -19.44 5.54
N PHE A 22 28.02 -19.09 4.50
CA PHE A 22 26.67 -18.56 4.65
C PHE A 22 25.69 -19.59 5.22
N LYS A 23 25.76 -20.85 4.76
CA LYS A 23 24.95 -21.96 5.29
C LYS A 23 25.24 -22.25 6.76
N THR A 24 26.52 -22.33 7.14
CA THR A 24 26.94 -22.60 8.53
C THR A 24 26.49 -21.49 9.46
N PHE A 25 26.66 -20.22 9.05
CA PHE A 25 26.15 -19.09 9.80
C PHE A 25 24.63 -19.14 9.97
N ARG A 26 23.89 -19.40 8.89
CA ARG A 26 22.43 -19.56 8.93
C ARG A 26 21.99 -20.68 9.88
N LEU A 27 22.66 -21.83 9.85
CA LEU A 27 22.35 -22.97 10.72
C LEU A 27 22.62 -22.65 12.19
N PHE A 28 23.72 -21.96 12.48
CA PHE A 28 24.04 -21.50 13.83
C PHE A 28 22.98 -20.51 14.35
N MET A 29 22.55 -19.56 13.52
CA MET A 29 21.54 -18.59 13.89
C MET A 29 20.15 -19.20 14.10
N LEU A 30 19.76 -20.18 13.27
CA LEU A 30 18.53 -20.96 13.47
C LEU A 30 18.59 -21.82 14.75
N HIS A 31 19.78 -22.32 15.11
CA HIS A 31 20.00 -23.07 16.34
C HIS A 31 19.82 -22.19 17.58
N VAL A 32 20.38 -20.98 17.60
CA VAL A 32 20.18 -19.99 18.66
C VAL A 32 18.70 -19.59 18.80
N LEU A 33 18.00 -19.41 17.68
CA LEU A 33 16.56 -19.14 17.67
C LEU A 33 15.75 -20.32 18.25
N GLY A 34 16.11 -21.56 17.89
CA GLY A 34 15.48 -22.78 18.41
C GLY A 34 15.73 -23.03 19.91
N LEU A 35 16.89 -22.63 20.43
CA LEU A 35 17.17 -22.66 21.86
C LEU A 35 16.33 -21.62 22.61
N ASN A 36 16.20 -20.39 22.08
CA ASN A 36 15.40 -19.33 22.68
C ASN A 36 13.88 -19.60 22.65
N ASN A 37 13.41 -20.38 21.68
CA ASN A 37 12.00 -20.76 21.56
C ASN A 37 11.64 -22.05 22.33
N GLY A 38 12.61 -22.67 23.01
CA GLY A 38 12.43 -23.91 23.78
C GLY A 38 12.36 -25.13 22.87
N THR A 39 13.44 -25.91 22.83
CA THR A 39 13.51 -27.15 22.07
C THR A 39 13.18 -28.35 22.97
N PRO A 40 12.13 -29.15 22.67
CA PRO A 40 11.65 -30.19 23.57
C PRO A 40 12.64 -31.35 23.82
N HIS A 41 13.67 -31.50 22.97
CA HIS A 41 14.59 -32.64 23.03
C HIS A 41 15.86 -32.40 23.86
N LEU A 42 16.09 -31.18 24.37
CA LEU A 42 17.31 -30.84 25.11
C LEU A 42 17.14 -30.87 26.63
N GLY A 43 15.94 -31.19 27.15
CA GLY A 43 15.71 -31.32 28.60
C GLY A 43 15.85 -30.02 29.40
N ILE A 44 16.12 -28.89 28.74
CA ILE A 44 16.19 -27.57 29.37
C ILE A 44 14.76 -27.07 29.51
N GLY A 45 14.23 -27.12 30.73
CA GLY A 45 12.99 -26.45 31.09
C GLY A 45 13.07 -24.96 30.78
N ARG A 46 11.96 -24.38 30.29
CA ARG A 46 11.80 -22.96 29.93
C ARG A 46 12.86 -22.06 30.58
N ILE A 47 13.79 -21.56 29.78
CA ILE A 47 14.62 -20.43 30.20
C ILE A 47 13.64 -19.28 30.42
N SER A 48 13.41 -18.91 31.67
CA SER A 48 12.59 -17.73 31.97
C SER A 48 13.29 -16.52 31.36
N PRO A 49 12.57 -15.67 30.60
CA PRO A 49 13.18 -14.51 29.97
C PRO A 49 13.55 -13.51 31.08
N ILE A 50 14.80 -13.54 31.52
CA ILE A 50 15.39 -12.45 32.31
C ILE A 50 15.71 -11.37 31.28
N ARG A 51 14.82 -10.37 31.24
CA ARG A 51 14.67 -9.33 30.21
C ARG A 51 15.97 -8.70 29.70
N ASP A 52 16.98 -8.56 30.55
CA ASP A 52 18.20 -7.83 30.23
C ASP A 52 19.35 -8.76 29.80
N THR A 53 19.48 -9.94 30.40
CA THR A 53 20.60 -10.85 30.10
C THR A 53 20.48 -11.49 28.72
N THR A 54 19.28 -11.77 28.21
CA THR A 54 19.12 -12.27 26.83
C THR A 54 19.48 -11.19 25.81
N LEU A 55 19.19 -9.93 26.11
CA LEU A 55 19.53 -8.79 25.25
C LEU A 55 21.05 -8.55 25.28
N GLU A 56 21.68 -8.61 26.45
CA GLU A 56 23.13 -8.54 26.62
C GLU A 56 23.84 -9.74 25.99
N ILE A 57 23.35 -10.96 26.17
CA ILE A 57 23.89 -12.18 25.54
C ILE A 57 23.75 -12.10 24.02
N LEU A 58 22.63 -11.59 23.50
CA LEU A 58 22.46 -11.36 22.06
C LEU A 58 23.43 -10.26 21.60
N TYR A 59 23.50 -9.10 22.26
CA TYR A 59 24.47 -8.03 21.93
C TYR A 59 25.93 -8.53 21.97
N PHE A 60 26.29 -9.31 22.97
CA PHE A 60 27.63 -9.86 23.21
C PHE A 60 27.98 -10.94 22.19
N LEU A 61 27.06 -11.89 21.93
CA LEU A 61 27.22 -12.89 20.87
C LEU A 61 27.20 -12.26 19.47
N TYR A 62 26.40 -11.22 19.23
CA TYR A 62 26.28 -10.54 17.93
C TYR A 62 27.50 -9.66 17.62
N ALA A 63 28.09 -8.97 18.60
CA ALA A 63 29.27 -8.14 18.40
C ALA A 63 30.48 -8.98 17.96
N ASP A 64 30.72 -10.13 18.60
CA ASP A 64 31.87 -10.98 18.30
C ASP A 64 31.64 -11.91 17.10
N ILE A 65 30.40 -12.40 16.89
CA ILE A 65 30.08 -13.22 15.72
C ILE A 65 30.02 -12.37 14.46
N ALA A 66 29.55 -11.13 14.50
CA ALA A 66 29.57 -10.29 13.31
C ALA A 66 31.00 -9.88 12.90
N GLN A 67 31.92 -9.72 13.87
CA GLN A 67 33.35 -9.58 13.60
C GLN A 67 33.94 -10.81 12.89
N LEU A 68 33.49 -12.02 13.21
CA LEU A 68 33.96 -13.25 12.55
C LEU A 68 33.57 -13.33 11.06
N ILE A 69 32.53 -12.60 10.63
CA ILE A 69 31.95 -12.79 9.29
C ILE A 69 32.07 -11.53 8.41
N ALA A 70 32.22 -10.35 8.99
CA ALA A 70 32.50 -9.11 8.26
C ALA A 70 33.23 -8.09 9.16
N PRO A 71 34.50 -8.35 9.53
CA PRO A 71 35.25 -7.54 10.49
C PRO A 71 35.48 -6.09 10.02
N GLN A 72 35.33 -5.84 8.72
CA GLN A 72 35.49 -4.54 8.08
C GLN A 72 34.23 -3.65 8.10
N LEU A 73 33.11 -4.15 8.63
CA LEU A 73 31.87 -3.38 8.77
C LEU A 73 31.77 -2.74 10.16
N SER A 74 31.12 -1.59 10.24
CA SER A 74 30.76 -0.98 11.53
C SER A 74 29.78 -1.88 12.30
N PRO A 75 29.72 -1.78 13.64
CA PRO A 75 28.81 -2.58 14.46
C PRO A 75 27.33 -2.47 14.04
N GLN A 76 26.93 -1.32 13.51
CA GLN A 76 25.55 -1.09 13.06
C GLN A 76 25.24 -1.77 11.71
N GLU A 77 26.18 -1.75 10.76
CA GLU A 77 26.06 -2.47 9.48
C GLU A 77 26.10 -3.99 9.68
N GLN A 78 26.86 -4.44 10.67
CA GLN A 78 26.93 -5.83 11.12
C GLN A 78 25.59 -6.36 11.67
N LEU A 79 24.92 -5.54 12.49
CA LEU A 79 23.57 -5.81 13.00
C LEU A 79 22.53 -5.89 11.86
N GLU A 80 22.59 -4.97 10.89
CA GLU A 80 21.70 -4.96 9.72
C GLU A 80 21.84 -6.22 8.86
N CYS A 81 23.07 -6.60 8.50
CA CYS A 81 23.35 -7.80 7.71
C CYS A 81 22.84 -9.08 8.40
N THR A 82 22.91 -9.10 9.73
CA THR A 82 22.48 -10.24 10.55
C THR A 82 20.95 -10.32 10.65
N ALA A 83 20.28 -9.18 10.81
CA ALA A 83 18.82 -9.10 10.81
C ALA A 83 18.21 -9.57 9.48
N VAL A 84 18.79 -9.14 8.34
CA VAL A 84 18.35 -9.56 7.00
C VAL A 84 18.51 -11.07 6.80
N ALA A 85 19.64 -11.65 7.22
CA ALA A 85 19.90 -13.09 7.09
C ALA A 85 18.95 -13.97 7.93
N LEU A 86 18.50 -13.48 9.08
CA LEU A 86 17.56 -14.16 9.96
C LEU A 86 16.12 -14.15 9.40
N CYS A 87 15.72 -13.05 8.78
CA CYS A 87 14.35 -12.86 8.30
C CYS A 87 14.11 -13.35 6.86
N ALA A 88 15.16 -13.51 6.04
CA ALA A 88 15.07 -13.99 4.65
C ALA A 88 14.57 -15.45 4.47
N GLY A 89 14.17 -16.14 5.54
CA GLY A 89 13.64 -17.50 5.48
C GLY A 89 12.43 -17.77 6.36
N ALA A 90 11.87 -16.76 7.04
CA ALA A 90 10.66 -16.92 7.83
C ALA A 90 9.45 -16.54 6.96
N PRO A 91 8.46 -17.43 6.74
CA PRO A 91 7.20 -17.00 6.16
C PRO A 91 6.61 -15.90 7.06
N VAL A 92 6.23 -14.78 6.44
CA VAL A 92 5.81 -13.50 7.03
C VAL A 92 4.46 -13.62 7.77
N ARG A 93 4.23 -14.67 8.56
CA ARG A 93 2.89 -14.99 9.09
C ARG A 93 2.74 -15.08 10.59
N ASP A 94 3.79 -14.95 11.39
CA ASP A 94 3.62 -14.87 12.85
C ASP A 94 4.71 -14.03 13.53
N TYR A 95 4.43 -12.73 13.69
CA TYR A 95 5.25 -11.78 14.46
C TYR A 95 5.04 -11.91 15.99
N SER A 96 4.57 -13.04 16.50
CA SER A 96 4.37 -13.27 17.94
C SER A 96 5.66 -13.62 18.70
N ALA A 97 6.76 -13.91 17.98
CA ALA A 97 8.07 -14.20 18.56
C ALA A 97 8.88 -12.90 18.78
N ARG A 98 9.04 -12.50 20.05
CA ARG A 98 9.75 -11.29 20.53
C ARG A 98 11.16 -11.02 19.92
N PRO A 99 11.97 -12.01 19.53
CA PRO A 99 13.27 -11.72 18.89
C PRO A 99 13.16 -11.07 17.49
N ALA A 100 12.09 -11.34 16.74
CA ALA A 100 11.86 -10.74 15.42
C ALA A 100 11.50 -9.24 15.49
N VAL A 101 10.87 -8.83 16.60
CA VAL A 101 10.53 -7.43 16.89
C VAL A 101 11.81 -6.61 17.11
N CYS A 102 12.79 -7.14 17.87
CA CYS A 102 14.04 -6.44 18.12
C CYS A 102 14.90 -6.27 16.84
N LEU A 103 14.85 -7.19 15.88
CA LEU A 103 15.61 -7.09 14.62
C LEU A 103 14.95 -6.15 13.60
N PHE A 104 13.63 -6.01 13.68
CA PHE A 104 12.87 -5.04 12.88
C PHE A 104 13.34 -3.61 13.16
N ASP A 105 13.66 -3.29 14.40
CA ASP A 105 14.15 -1.96 14.80
C ASP A 105 15.54 -1.62 14.23
N PHE A 106 16.31 -2.60 13.75
CA PHE A 106 17.62 -2.37 13.15
C PHE A 106 17.65 -2.49 11.62
N SER A 107 16.79 -3.30 10.99
CA SER A 107 16.84 -3.54 9.55
C SER A 107 16.06 -2.52 8.72
N VAL A 108 16.76 -1.75 7.87
CA VAL A 108 16.13 -0.89 6.85
C VAL A 108 15.32 -1.70 5.85
N ASP A 109 15.78 -2.90 5.47
CA ASP A 109 15.09 -3.77 4.50
C ASP A 109 13.71 -4.25 4.97
N LEU A 110 13.61 -4.68 6.23
CA LEU A 110 12.35 -5.13 6.82
C LEU A 110 11.38 -3.96 6.99
N LYS A 111 11.89 -2.82 7.46
CA LYS A 111 11.10 -1.60 7.57
C LYS A 111 10.60 -1.14 6.21
N ALA A 112 11.43 -1.17 5.17
CA ALA A 112 11.05 -0.77 3.82
C ALA A 112 9.90 -1.64 3.30
N SER A 113 9.97 -2.94 3.53
CA SER A 113 8.94 -3.91 3.11
C SER A 113 7.61 -3.69 3.84
N SER A 114 7.64 -3.47 5.15
CA SER A 114 6.44 -3.11 5.92
C SER A 114 5.88 -1.74 5.54
N LEU A 115 6.77 -0.76 5.31
CA LEU A 115 6.41 0.60 4.98
C LEU A 115 5.65 0.68 3.64
N VAL A 116 6.14 0.02 2.58
CA VAL A 116 5.44 0.02 1.29
C VAL A 116 4.09 -0.70 1.37
N ASN A 117 4.00 -1.77 2.15
CA ASN A 117 2.73 -2.50 2.34
C ASN A 117 1.72 -1.66 3.12
N ALA A 118 2.14 -0.99 4.20
CA ALA A 118 1.30 -0.11 4.99
C ALA A 118 0.82 1.09 4.16
N ALA A 119 1.71 1.69 3.37
CA ALA A 119 1.38 2.80 2.48
C ALA A 119 0.36 2.40 1.39
N LEU A 120 0.54 1.23 0.76
CA LEU A 120 -0.39 0.72 -0.26
C LEU A 120 -1.77 0.36 0.33
N ASN A 121 -1.81 -0.12 1.57
CA ASN A 121 -3.04 -0.52 2.25
C ASN A 121 -3.70 0.60 3.08
N ALA A 122 -3.28 1.86 2.88
CA ALA A 122 -3.82 3.04 3.57
C ALA A 122 -3.76 2.96 5.11
N ASN A 123 -2.74 2.28 5.66
CA ASN A 123 -2.50 2.17 7.10
C ASN A 123 -1.56 3.28 7.57
N LEU A 124 -2.10 4.50 7.77
CA LEU A 124 -1.30 5.66 8.16
C LEU A 124 -0.62 5.48 9.51
N ASP A 125 -1.31 4.90 10.48
CA ASP A 125 -0.77 4.74 11.83
C ASP A 125 0.50 3.89 11.83
N GLU A 126 0.51 2.81 11.04
CA GLU A 126 1.71 1.97 10.87
C GLU A 126 2.83 2.70 10.12
N VAL A 127 2.52 3.48 9.08
CA VAL A 127 3.52 4.29 8.37
C VAL A 127 4.16 5.31 9.32
N CYS A 128 3.34 6.05 10.07
CA CYS A 128 3.81 7.01 11.06
C CYS A 128 4.64 6.33 12.16
N ASP A 129 4.21 5.19 12.68
CA ASP A 129 4.96 4.44 13.69
C ASP A 129 6.33 3.96 13.16
N ILE A 130 6.38 3.44 11.93
CA ILE A 130 7.63 3.01 11.29
C ILE A 130 8.60 4.19 11.14
N ILE A 131 8.11 5.35 10.67
CA ILE A 131 8.96 6.51 10.40
C ILE A 131 9.38 7.21 11.70
N ILE A 132 8.44 7.45 12.61
CA ILE A 132 8.66 8.29 13.79
C ILE A 132 9.32 7.48 14.90
N ASN A 133 8.76 6.32 15.25
CA ASN A 133 9.15 5.58 16.45
C ASN A 133 10.22 4.53 16.16
N LYS A 134 10.14 3.86 15.01
CA LYS A 134 11.03 2.72 14.69
C LYS A 134 12.22 3.10 13.82
N THR A 135 12.28 4.30 13.26
CA THR A 135 13.37 4.72 12.37
C THR A 135 14.10 5.93 12.92
N HIS A 136 15.41 5.76 13.14
CA HIS A 136 16.29 6.87 13.51
C HIS A 136 16.23 7.99 12.44
N PRO A 137 16.19 9.27 12.85
CA PRO A 137 16.05 10.40 11.92
C PRO A 137 17.01 10.37 10.74
N GLU A 138 18.28 10.04 10.99
CA GLU A 138 19.34 9.99 9.97
C GLU A 138 19.13 8.92 8.89
N LYS A 139 18.31 7.90 9.16
CA LYS A 139 18.02 6.79 8.23
C LYS A 139 16.67 6.94 7.52
N ARG A 140 15.87 7.97 7.84
CA ARG A 140 14.53 8.15 7.27
C ARG A 140 14.57 8.40 5.76
N ASP A 141 15.47 9.27 5.31
CA ASP A 141 15.63 9.57 3.88
C ASP A 141 16.04 8.33 3.09
N ALA A 142 16.98 7.54 3.61
CA ALA A 142 17.38 6.28 2.98
C ALA A 142 16.20 5.32 2.88
N LEU A 143 15.47 5.12 3.98
CA LEU A 143 14.28 4.26 4.02
C LEU A 143 13.20 4.69 3.02
N LEU A 144 12.95 6.00 2.86
CA LEU A 144 11.91 6.54 1.97
C LEU A 144 12.28 6.51 0.49
N ARG A 145 13.55 6.21 0.17
CA ARG A 145 14.05 5.99 -1.19
C ARG A 145 14.06 4.53 -1.60
N GLU A 146 13.87 3.60 -0.66
CA GLU A 146 13.92 2.17 -0.93
C GLU A 146 12.71 1.70 -1.76
N TYR A 147 12.99 1.05 -2.89
CA TYR A 147 11.97 0.41 -3.72
C TYR A 147 11.72 -1.01 -3.22
N ARG A 148 10.46 -1.34 -2.93
CA ARG A 148 10.06 -2.69 -2.50
C ARG A 148 8.78 -3.11 -3.20
N THR A 149 8.52 -4.42 -3.17
CA THR A 149 7.25 -4.99 -3.65
C THR A 149 6.24 -5.01 -2.53
N ALA A 150 5.07 -4.42 -2.78
CA ALA A 150 3.89 -4.52 -1.94
C ALA A 150 2.79 -5.28 -2.69
N THR A 151 1.87 -5.90 -1.93
CA THR A 151 0.76 -6.66 -2.52
C THR A 151 -0.56 -6.15 -1.96
N VAL A 152 -1.53 -5.92 -2.84
CA VAL A 152 -2.93 -5.62 -2.49
C VAL A 152 -3.84 -6.46 -3.38
N ASN A 153 -4.78 -7.20 -2.78
CA ASN A 153 -5.75 -8.05 -3.49
C ASN A 153 -5.09 -9.00 -4.54
N GLY A 154 -3.93 -9.57 -4.19
CA GLY A 154 -3.17 -10.47 -5.08
C GLY A 154 -2.48 -9.78 -6.25
N ILE A 155 -2.42 -8.45 -6.27
CA ILE A 155 -1.74 -7.65 -7.28
C ILE A 155 -0.48 -7.03 -6.67
N GLU A 156 0.65 -7.28 -7.30
CA GLU A 156 1.93 -6.74 -6.89
C GLU A 156 2.16 -5.32 -7.45
N ARG A 157 2.80 -4.49 -6.63
CA ARG A 157 3.24 -3.13 -6.95
C ARG A 157 4.68 -2.98 -6.50
N PHE A 158 5.52 -2.42 -7.36
CA PHE A 158 6.91 -2.13 -7.06
C PHE A 158 7.12 -0.62 -7.03
N GLY A 159 7.74 -0.11 -5.97
CA GLY A 159 7.89 1.33 -5.76
C GLY A 159 8.31 1.67 -4.33
N THR A 160 8.45 2.96 -4.05
CA THR A 160 8.70 3.49 -2.71
C THR A 160 7.40 3.67 -1.92
N ALA A 161 7.50 4.01 -0.63
CA ALA A 161 6.35 4.30 0.22
C ALA A 161 5.48 5.45 -0.33
N LEU A 162 6.10 6.53 -0.82
CA LEU A 162 5.38 7.63 -1.44
C LEU A 162 4.70 7.17 -2.72
N GLN A 163 5.38 6.40 -3.59
CA GLN A 163 4.77 5.88 -4.81
C GLN A 163 3.57 4.98 -4.51
N MET A 164 3.61 4.16 -3.45
CA MET A 164 2.44 3.36 -3.02
C MET A 164 1.25 4.22 -2.57
N ALA A 165 1.52 5.31 -1.84
CA ALA A 165 0.49 6.28 -1.46
C ALA A 165 -0.14 6.94 -2.70
N LEU A 166 0.70 7.36 -3.66
CA LEU A 166 0.26 7.96 -4.92
C LEU A 166 -0.50 6.96 -5.81
N PHE A 167 -0.05 5.71 -5.88
CA PHE A 167 -0.75 4.62 -6.56
C PHE A 167 -2.16 4.42 -6.01
N SER A 168 -2.33 4.61 -4.70
CA SER A 168 -3.63 4.47 -4.04
C SER A 168 -4.51 5.72 -4.10
N GLY A 169 -3.97 6.87 -4.52
CA GLY A 169 -4.64 8.17 -4.41
C GLY A 169 -4.82 8.63 -2.95
N ASP A 170 -3.91 8.21 -2.06
CA ASP A 170 -3.94 8.52 -0.63
C ASP A 170 -3.15 9.80 -0.33
N GLU A 171 -3.85 10.93 -0.36
CA GLU A 171 -3.28 12.27 -0.19
C GLU A 171 -2.82 12.52 1.24
N ALA A 172 -3.56 11.99 2.23
CA ALA A 172 -3.22 12.14 3.63
C ALA A 172 -1.93 11.38 3.93
N MET A 173 -1.74 10.19 3.33
CA MET A 173 -0.49 9.45 3.40
C MET A 173 0.65 10.21 2.71
N ALA A 174 0.44 10.73 1.49
CA ALA A 174 1.46 11.51 0.79
C ALA A 174 1.89 12.77 1.59
N LYS A 175 0.93 13.50 2.18
CA LYS A 175 1.19 14.66 3.05
C LYS A 175 1.90 14.28 4.35
N ALA A 176 1.67 13.08 4.89
CA ALA A 176 2.38 12.60 6.08
C ALA A 176 3.84 12.20 5.77
N LEU A 177 4.12 11.72 4.56
CA LEU A 177 5.47 11.35 4.12
C LEU A 177 6.32 12.59 3.76
N GLN A 178 5.70 13.63 3.20
CA GLN A 178 6.37 14.82 2.68
C GLN A 178 7.38 15.49 3.65
N PRO A 179 7.08 15.73 4.95
CA PRO A 179 8.00 16.40 5.86
C PRO A 179 9.26 15.60 6.20
N HIS A 180 9.31 14.32 5.81
CA HIS A 180 10.41 13.40 6.10
C HIS A 180 11.28 13.13 4.88
N MET A 181 11.07 13.86 3.78
CA MET A 181 11.79 13.69 2.53
C MET A 181 12.43 15.00 2.08
N ASP A 182 13.60 14.90 1.46
CA ASP A 182 14.13 15.98 0.63
C ASP A 182 13.14 16.40 -0.46
N SER A 183 13.01 17.70 -0.71
CA SER A 183 12.01 18.24 -1.65
C SER A 183 12.26 17.82 -3.10
N ALA A 184 13.53 17.74 -3.54
CA ALA A 184 13.86 17.30 -4.89
C ALA A 184 13.59 15.79 -5.05
N GLU A 185 13.83 15.00 -4.00
CA GLU A 185 13.51 13.58 -4.00
C GLU A 185 12.00 13.32 -4.03
N PHE A 186 11.21 14.08 -3.25
CA PHE A 186 9.74 14.02 -3.30
C PHE A 186 9.23 14.32 -4.71
N GLN A 187 9.74 15.38 -5.35
CA GLN A 187 9.38 15.75 -6.72
C GLN A 187 9.76 14.68 -7.74
N ARG A 188 10.98 14.13 -7.65
CA ARG A 188 11.43 13.05 -8.55
C ARG A 188 10.46 11.88 -8.52
N GLN A 189 10.12 11.39 -7.32
CA GLN A 189 9.20 10.26 -7.15
C GLN A 189 7.78 10.60 -7.65
N TRP A 190 7.31 11.83 -7.46
CA TRP A 190 6.02 12.29 -7.99
C TRP A 190 5.98 12.27 -9.53
N ILE A 191 7.02 12.82 -10.16
CA ILE A 191 7.15 12.88 -11.63
C ILE A 191 7.24 11.46 -12.21
N GLU A 192 7.88 10.51 -11.50
CA GLU A 192 7.88 9.11 -11.93
C GLU A 192 6.49 8.49 -11.98
N VAL A 193 5.57 8.91 -11.10
CA VAL A 193 4.20 8.37 -11.05
C VAL A 193 3.28 9.04 -12.05
N PHE A 194 3.29 10.37 -12.11
CA PHE A 194 2.29 11.13 -12.89
C PHE A 194 2.86 11.82 -14.14
N GLY A 195 4.18 11.83 -14.31
CA GLY A 195 4.86 12.65 -15.31
C GLY A 195 4.94 14.13 -14.90
N THR A 196 5.42 14.96 -15.81
CA THR A 196 5.60 16.41 -15.59
C THR A 196 4.31 17.21 -15.69
N ASN A 197 3.23 16.62 -16.22
CA ASN A 197 1.94 17.28 -16.40
C ASN A 197 0.81 16.44 -15.78
N TYR A 198 0.49 16.74 -14.52
CA TYR A 198 -0.55 16.06 -13.76
C TYR A 198 -1.94 16.16 -14.41
N ASN A 199 -2.29 17.31 -15.01
CA ASN A 199 -3.57 17.47 -15.70
C ASN A 199 -3.67 16.57 -16.94
N ALA A 200 -2.58 16.44 -17.71
CA ALA A 200 -2.55 15.52 -18.85
C ALA A 200 -2.64 14.05 -18.41
N PHE A 201 -2.08 13.70 -17.25
CA PHE A 201 -2.27 12.39 -16.64
C PHE A 201 -3.74 12.12 -16.28
N LEU A 202 -4.42 13.10 -15.65
CA LEU A 202 -5.83 12.97 -15.29
C LEU A 202 -6.73 12.83 -16.52
N GLU A 203 -6.52 13.64 -17.56
CA GLU A 203 -7.26 13.51 -18.82
C GLU A 203 -7.05 12.14 -19.49
N ARG A 204 -5.83 11.59 -19.40
CA ARG A 204 -5.57 10.23 -19.87
C ARG A 204 -6.36 9.20 -19.06
N GLN A 205 -6.39 9.31 -17.73
CA GLN A 205 -7.18 8.38 -16.91
C GLN A 205 -8.69 8.46 -17.21
N LYS A 206 -9.24 9.65 -17.43
CA LYS A 206 -10.64 9.82 -17.86
C LYS A 206 -10.92 9.13 -19.19
N ASN A 207 -10.08 9.37 -20.20
CA ASN A 207 -10.23 8.75 -21.53
C ASN A 207 -10.12 7.21 -21.45
N GLN A 208 -9.20 6.70 -20.65
CA GLN A 208 -9.06 5.26 -20.41
C GLN A 208 -10.30 4.66 -19.72
N ALA A 209 -10.89 5.36 -18.74
CA ALA A 209 -12.11 4.91 -18.07
C ALA A 209 -13.31 4.86 -19.02
N VAL A 210 -13.49 5.88 -19.86
CA VAL A 210 -14.54 5.91 -20.89
C VAL A 210 -14.36 4.77 -21.89
N ALA A 211 -13.14 4.58 -22.39
CA ALA A 211 -12.82 3.51 -23.33
C ALA A 211 -13.08 2.12 -22.71
N LEU A 212 -12.68 1.91 -21.45
CA LEU A 212 -12.89 0.66 -20.73
C LEU A 212 -14.38 0.34 -20.55
N CYS A 213 -15.22 1.36 -20.35
CA CYS A 213 -16.66 1.20 -20.14
C CYS A 213 -17.49 1.29 -21.44
N ALA A 214 -16.87 1.47 -22.61
CA ALA A 214 -17.57 1.80 -23.85
C ALA A 214 -18.61 0.75 -24.26
N GLU A 215 -18.27 -0.55 -24.18
CA GLU A 215 -19.19 -1.64 -24.54
C GLU A 215 -20.44 -1.66 -23.64
N LEU A 216 -20.29 -1.32 -22.35
CA LEU A 216 -21.40 -1.23 -21.41
C LEU A 216 -22.36 -0.09 -21.76
N GLN A 217 -21.87 0.99 -22.36
CA GLN A 217 -22.68 2.14 -22.79
C GLN A 217 -23.51 1.85 -24.03
N ILE A 218 -23.02 0.98 -24.92
CA ILE A 218 -23.70 0.62 -26.17
C ILE A 218 -24.88 -0.32 -25.90
N ALA A 219 -24.64 -1.40 -25.17
CA ALA A 219 -25.67 -2.35 -24.79
C ALA A 219 -25.22 -3.15 -23.56
N PHE A 220 -25.94 -3.01 -22.45
CA PHE A 220 -25.68 -3.82 -21.28
C PHE A 220 -26.34 -5.20 -21.39
N ASN A 221 -25.51 -6.24 -21.33
CA ASN A 221 -25.92 -7.63 -21.26
C ASN A 221 -24.82 -8.45 -20.51
N PRO A 222 -25.06 -9.72 -20.17
CA PRO A 222 -24.07 -10.53 -19.46
C PRO A 222 -22.73 -10.69 -20.19
N GLU A 223 -22.72 -10.69 -21.53
CA GLU A 223 -21.48 -10.83 -22.32
C GLU A 223 -20.63 -9.55 -22.24
N SER A 224 -21.23 -8.37 -22.41
CA SER A 224 -20.50 -7.10 -22.28
C SER A 224 -20.01 -6.87 -20.84
N ALA A 225 -20.76 -7.33 -19.83
CA ALA A 225 -20.28 -7.34 -18.45
C ALA A 225 -19.08 -8.28 -18.23
N ASN A 226 -19.07 -9.47 -18.84
CA ASN A 226 -17.93 -10.39 -18.75
C ASN A 226 -16.67 -9.80 -19.38
N LYS A 227 -16.79 -9.26 -20.60
CA LYS A 227 -15.69 -8.58 -21.30
C LYS A 227 -15.14 -7.42 -20.48
N PHE A 228 -16.03 -6.59 -19.93
CA PHE A 228 -15.63 -5.50 -19.02
C PHE A 228 -14.81 -6.01 -17.83
N ARG A 229 -15.25 -7.07 -17.14
CA ARG A 229 -14.53 -7.61 -15.96
C ARG A 229 -13.14 -8.13 -16.31
N GLU A 230 -12.99 -8.79 -17.45
CA GLU A 230 -11.70 -9.25 -17.96
C GLU A 230 -10.79 -8.07 -18.30
N SER A 231 -11.30 -7.10 -19.07
CA SER A 231 -10.56 -5.88 -19.42
C SER A 231 -10.17 -5.06 -18.20
N LEU A 232 -11.06 -4.93 -17.21
CA LEU A 232 -10.80 -4.24 -15.95
C LEU A 232 -9.65 -4.91 -15.19
N THR A 233 -9.67 -6.23 -15.06
CA THR A 233 -8.60 -6.97 -14.38
C THR A 233 -7.25 -6.78 -15.07
N CYS A 234 -7.23 -6.87 -16.41
CA CYS A 234 -6.04 -6.60 -17.21
C CYS A 234 -5.56 -5.15 -17.04
N TYR A 235 -6.48 -4.18 -17.07
CA TYR A 235 -6.17 -2.76 -16.90
C TYR A 235 -5.53 -2.49 -15.54
N VAL A 236 -6.12 -2.98 -14.46
CA VAL A 236 -5.61 -2.78 -13.09
C VAL A 236 -4.25 -3.46 -12.92
N ARG A 237 -3.99 -4.61 -13.54
CA ARG A 237 -2.66 -5.23 -13.50
C ARG A 237 -1.61 -4.40 -14.24
N ALA A 238 -1.97 -3.82 -15.39
CA ALA A 238 -1.06 -3.06 -16.23
C ALA A 238 -0.79 -1.62 -15.73
N ASN A 239 -1.71 -1.05 -14.94
CA ASN A 239 -1.62 0.34 -14.48
C ASN A 239 -1.46 0.37 -12.94
N PRO A 240 -0.32 0.88 -12.41
CA PRO A 240 -0.08 0.86 -10.98
C PRO A 240 -0.97 1.85 -10.22
N VAL A 241 -1.24 3.02 -10.82
CA VAL A 241 -2.08 4.06 -10.24
C VAL A 241 -3.56 3.69 -10.37
N HIS A 242 -4.27 3.69 -9.25
CA HIS A 242 -5.71 3.53 -9.21
C HIS A 242 -6.39 4.62 -10.05
N ASN A 243 -7.29 4.20 -10.94
CA ASN A 243 -8.07 5.10 -11.78
C ASN A 243 -9.49 5.23 -11.21
N PRO A 244 -9.78 6.30 -10.44
CA PRO A 244 -11.09 6.45 -9.80
C PRO A 244 -12.20 6.82 -10.80
N PHE A 245 -11.84 7.30 -12.00
CA PHE A 245 -12.82 7.65 -13.04
C PHE A 245 -13.56 6.42 -13.57
N ILE A 246 -13.01 5.21 -13.42
CA ILE A 246 -13.71 3.97 -13.79
C ILE A 246 -15.00 3.84 -12.99
N LEU A 247 -14.94 3.98 -11.66
CA LEU A 247 -16.14 3.93 -10.81
C LEU A 247 -17.10 5.08 -11.15
N GLN A 248 -16.58 6.30 -11.34
CA GLN A 248 -17.41 7.44 -11.75
C GLN A 248 -18.19 7.13 -13.04
N THR A 249 -17.51 6.66 -14.09
CA THR A 249 -18.15 6.31 -15.37
C THR A 249 -19.20 5.20 -15.20
N LEU A 250 -18.93 4.18 -14.39
CA LEU A 250 -19.90 3.12 -14.13
C LEU A 250 -21.16 3.65 -13.43
N PHE A 251 -21.02 4.52 -12.44
CA PHE A 251 -22.16 5.15 -11.78
C PHE A 251 -22.93 6.10 -12.71
N GLU A 252 -22.26 6.82 -13.60
CA GLU A 252 -22.93 7.62 -14.64
C GLU A 252 -23.73 6.79 -15.65
N ILE A 253 -23.26 5.57 -15.96
CA ILE A 253 -24.02 4.61 -16.77
C ILE A 253 -25.20 4.09 -15.96
N TYR A 254 -24.97 3.72 -14.70
CA TYR A 254 -26.01 3.23 -13.81
C TYR A 254 -27.16 4.24 -13.63
N ASP A 255 -26.83 5.52 -13.45
CA ASP A 255 -27.80 6.61 -13.34
C ASP A 255 -28.65 6.75 -14.62
N ARG A 256 -28.07 6.52 -15.81
CA ARG A 256 -28.81 6.51 -17.08
C ARG A 256 -29.74 5.30 -17.22
N LEU A 257 -29.38 4.17 -16.61
CA LEU A 257 -30.14 2.92 -16.64
C LEU A 257 -31.28 2.87 -15.59
N LEU A 258 -31.40 3.85 -14.68
CA LEU A 258 -32.41 3.91 -13.62
C LEU A 258 -33.86 3.75 -14.13
N PHE A 259 -34.12 4.06 -15.40
CA PHE A 259 -35.44 3.97 -16.02
C PHE A 259 -35.65 2.70 -16.87
N ASP A 260 -34.63 1.84 -17.03
CA ASP A 260 -34.72 0.57 -17.76
C ASP A 260 -34.83 -0.62 -16.80
N SER A 261 -36.07 -1.07 -16.58
CA SER A 261 -36.41 -2.09 -15.57
C SER A 261 -35.74 -3.46 -15.75
N LYS A 262 -35.23 -3.81 -16.94
CA LYS A 262 -34.78 -5.18 -17.23
C LYS A 262 -33.40 -5.50 -16.65
N PHE A 263 -32.52 -4.52 -16.60
CA PHE A 263 -31.10 -4.71 -16.26
C PHE A 263 -30.61 -3.89 -15.08
N PHE A 264 -31.44 -2.96 -14.64
CA PHE A 264 -31.14 -2.04 -13.57
C PHE A 264 -30.62 -2.72 -12.28
N LYS A 265 -31.16 -3.88 -11.89
CA LYS A 265 -30.70 -4.60 -10.69
C LYS A 265 -29.40 -5.40 -10.91
N GLN A 266 -29.09 -5.76 -12.14
CA GLN A 266 -27.94 -6.62 -12.48
C GLN A 266 -26.68 -5.81 -12.75
N PHE A 267 -26.83 -4.60 -13.31
CA PHE A 267 -25.72 -3.71 -13.64
C PHE A 267 -24.72 -3.54 -12.48
N PRO A 268 -25.12 -3.02 -11.29
CA PRO A 268 -24.15 -2.71 -10.25
C PRO A 268 -23.42 -3.96 -9.71
N GLN A 269 -24.08 -5.12 -9.71
CA GLN A 269 -23.47 -6.38 -9.27
C GLN A 269 -22.46 -6.92 -10.28
N LEU A 270 -22.72 -6.73 -11.58
CA LEU A 270 -21.87 -7.26 -12.66
C LEU A 270 -20.77 -6.30 -13.08
N THR A 271 -20.85 -5.00 -12.75
CA THR A 271 -19.90 -3.97 -13.19
C THR A 271 -19.30 -3.18 -12.04
N ILE A 272 -20.14 -2.51 -11.22
CA ILE A 272 -19.68 -1.64 -10.12
C ILE A 272 -18.94 -2.45 -9.06
N TRP A 273 -19.50 -3.56 -8.60
CA TRP A 273 -18.86 -4.37 -7.56
C TRP A 273 -17.48 -4.92 -7.94
N PRO A 274 -17.29 -5.51 -9.14
CA PRO A 274 -15.95 -5.84 -9.62
C PRO A 274 -14.97 -4.65 -9.61
N ALA A 275 -15.43 -3.44 -9.92
CA ALA A 275 -14.59 -2.24 -9.87
C ALA A 275 -14.29 -1.80 -8.43
N GLU A 276 -15.25 -1.89 -7.50
CA GLU A 276 -15.03 -1.64 -6.08
C GLU A 276 -14.00 -2.62 -5.50
N LYS A 277 -14.11 -3.92 -5.80
CA LYS A 277 -13.15 -4.95 -5.38
C LYS A 277 -11.71 -4.68 -5.81
N LEU A 278 -11.54 -4.08 -6.98
CA LEU A 278 -10.23 -3.75 -7.55
C LEU A 278 -9.79 -2.31 -7.25
N SER A 279 -10.54 -1.60 -6.41
CA SER A 279 -10.19 -0.24 -6.00
C SER A 279 -9.08 -0.20 -4.96
N SER A 280 -8.41 0.95 -4.83
CA SER A 280 -7.37 1.13 -3.82
C SER A 280 -7.96 1.06 -2.40
N ALA A 281 -7.10 0.75 -1.42
CA ALA A 281 -7.50 0.73 -0.01
C ALA A 281 -8.08 2.09 0.44
N ALA A 282 -7.50 3.20 -0.01
CA ALA A 282 -8.02 4.54 0.26
C ALA A 282 -9.43 4.74 -0.34
N MET A 283 -9.69 4.25 -1.56
CA MET A 283 -11.04 4.32 -2.15
C MET A 283 -12.03 3.44 -1.37
N LEU A 284 -11.63 2.25 -0.93
CA LEU A 284 -12.46 1.37 -0.11
C LEU A 284 -12.84 2.01 1.23
N GLN A 285 -11.95 2.79 1.86
CA GLN A 285 -12.29 3.58 3.05
C GLN A 285 -13.37 4.63 2.76
N HIS A 286 -13.26 5.37 1.65
CA HIS A 286 -14.31 6.33 1.25
C HIS A 286 -15.66 5.65 0.97
N LEU A 287 -15.63 4.50 0.29
CA LEU A 287 -16.83 3.70 0.03
C LEU A 287 -17.44 3.21 1.35
N ALA A 288 -16.63 2.74 2.30
CA ALA A 288 -17.09 2.26 3.59
C ALA A 288 -17.74 3.34 4.46
N GLN A 289 -17.14 4.53 4.48
CA GLN A 289 -17.69 5.70 5.14
C GLN A 289 -18.98 6.21 4.47
N GLY A 290 -19.08 6.05 3.15
CA GLY A 290 -20.14 6.59 2.33
C GLY A 290 -19.77 7.96 1.74
N ILE A 291 -19.58 8.00 0.43
CA ILE A 291 -19.29 9.21 -0.36
C ILE A 291 -20.30 10.34 -0.11
N TYR A 292 -21.58 10.02 0.08
CA TYR A 292 -22.61 11.00 0.43
C TYR A 292 -22.26 11.77 1.71
N GLN A 293 -21.75 11.07 2.73
CA GLN A 293 -21.36 11.70 4.00
C GLN A 293 -20.18 12.65 3.80
N ILE A 294 -19.21 12.22 3.01
CA ILE A 294 -18.01 13.02 2.72
C ILE A 294 -18.40 14.29 1.95
N VAL A 295 -19.23 14.16 0.91
CA VAL A 295 -19.44 15.23 -0.09
C VAL A 295 -20.61 16.16 0.23
N GLU A 296 -21.72 15.60 0.74
CA GLU A 296 -22.94 16.38 1.01
C GLU A 296 -23.05 16.78 2.48
N GLN A 297 -22.57 15.92 3.40
CA GLN A 297 -22.56 16.25 4.83
C GLN A 297 -21.24 16.88 5.31
N ASN A 298 -20.23 17.00 4.43
CA ASN A 298 -18.89 17.46 4.78
C ASN A 298 -18.31 16.71 5.99
N ALA A 299 -18.61 15.41 6.11
CA ALA A 299 -18.07 14.59 7.18
C ALA A 299 -16.54 14.51 7.07
N PRO A 300 -15.81 14.57 8.19
CA PRO A 300 -14.36 14.39 8.17
C PRO A 300 -14.03 13.00 7.62
N LEU A 301 -12.98 12.90 6.81
CA LEU A 301 -12.55 11.62 6.26
C LEU A 301 -12.16 10.66 7.39
N ASP A 302 -12.79 9.49 7.40
CA ASP A 302 -12.52 8.41 8.34
C ASP A 302 -11.63 7.35 7.70
N ARG A 303 -10.64 6.85 8.44
CA ARG A 303 -9.73 5.79 7.99
C ARG A 303 -10.21 4.42 8.47
N SER A 304 -11.47 4.15 8.21
CA SER A 304 -12.16 2.94 8.61
C SER A 304 -12.56 2.13 7.39
N PHE A 305 -12.39 0.82 7.48
CA PHE A 305 -12.94 -0.14 6.51
C PHE A 305 -14.33 -0.64 6.93
N LEU A 306 -14.87 -0.15 8.05
CA LEU A 306 -16.18 -0.55 8.55
C LEU A 306 -17.28 0.21 7.82
N LEU A 307 -18.22 -0.52 7.24
CA LEU A 307 -19.38 0.03 6.55
C LEU A 307 -20.29 0.79 7.51
N GLN A 308 -20.79 1.95 7.06
CA GLN A 308 -21.67 2.82 7.85
C GLN A 308 -23.02 2.15 8.18
N GLY A 309 -23.54 1.29 7.29
CA GLY A 309 -24.86 0.67 7.42
C GLY A 309 -24.81 -0.83 7.70
N GLY A 310 -24.94 -1.23 8.97
CA GLY A 310 -25.14 -2.62 9.36
C GLY A 310 -24.79 -2.86 10.83
N ALA A 311 -25.69 -3.49 11.57
CA ALA A 311 -25.35 -4.17 12.81
C ALA A 311 -25.42 -5.68 12.53
N PRO A 312 -24.30 -6.44 12.65
CA PRO A 312 -22.96 -6.00 13.04
C PRO A 312 -22.26 -5.14 11.97
N ARG A 313 -21.28 -4.33 12.39
CA ARG A 313 -20.43 -3.54 11.48
C ARG A 313 -19.65 -4.51 10.59
N VAL A 314 -19.81 -4.39 9.28
CA VAL A 314 -19.16 -5.24 8.29
C VAL A 314 -17.89 -4.54 7.79
N ASP A 315 -16.77 -5.25 7.76
CA ASP A 315 -15.53 -4.77 7.13
C ASP A 315 -15.63 -4.96 5.61
N ILE A 316 -15.48 -3.89 4.83
CA ILE A 316 -15.56 -3.96 3.36
C ILE A 316 -14.55 -4.94 2.76
N ARG A 317 -13.38 -5.12 3.38
CA ARG A 317 -12.35 -6.06 2.91
C ARG A 317 -12.84 -7.51 2.99
N SER A 318 -13.60 -7.83 4.04
CA SER A 318 -14.21 -9.17 4.17
C SER A 318 -15.22 -9.46 3.05
N LEU A 319 -15.88 -8.42 2.52
CA LEU A 319 -16.77 -8.56 1.37
C LEU A 319 -15.98 -8.70 0.07
N VAL A 320 -14.89 -7.94 -0.09
CA VAL A 320 -14.00 -8.03 -1.26
C VAL A 320 -13.45 -9.45 -1.42
N ASP A 321 -13.07 -10.08 -0.31
CA ASP A 321 -12.56 -11.46 -0.28
C ASP A 321 -13.66 -12.52 -0.44
N SER A 322 -14.93 -12.15 -0.29
CA SER A 322 -16.06 -13.07 -0.39
C SER A 322 -16.51 -13.30 -1.84
N SER A 323 -17.16 -14.45 -2.08
CA SER A 323 -17.86 -14.74 -3.34
C SER A 323 -19.25 -14.07 -3.45
N VAL A 324 -19.59 -13.17 -2.51
CA VAL A 324 -20.90 -12.54 -2.46
C VAL A 324 -21.07 -11.54 -3.62
N ASN A 325 -22.22 -11.63 -4.29
CA ASN A 325 -22.67 -10.66 -5.28
C ASN A 325 -23.47 -9.56 -4.57
N CYS A 326 -22.76 -8.57 -4.04
CA CYS A 326 -23.31 -7.32 -3.50
C CYS A 326 -22.60 -6.14 -4.14
N PHE A 327 -22.96 -4.90 -3.81
CA PHE A 327 -22.09 -3.74 -3.99
C PHE A 327 -22.28 -2.79 -2.80
N VAL A 328 -21.34 -1.86 -2.60
CA VAL A 328 -21.45 -0.84 -1.56
C VAL A 328 -21.99 0.43 -2.20
N ASP A 329 -23.16 0.90 -1.78
CA ASP A 329 -23.66 2.17 -2.31
C ASP A 329 -22.90 3.37 -1.75
N ILE A 330 -23.14 4.54 -2.32
CA ILE A 330 -22.51 5.81 -1.90
C ILE A 330 -22.81 6.23 -0.45
N ARG A 331 -23.68 5.53 0.28
CA ARG A 331 -23.93 5.76 1.71
C ARG A 331 -23.20 4.74 2.59
N GLY A 332 -22.31 3.92 2.01
CA GLY A 332 -21.58 2.90 2.75
C GLY A 332 -22.49 1.75 3.20
N ARG A 333 -23.53 1.41 2.42
CA ARG A 333 -24.46 0.32 2.71
C ARG A 333 -24.27 -0.83 1.74
N VAL A 334 -24.31 -2.06 2.26
CA VAL A 334 -24.32 -3.26 1.41
C VAL A 334 -25.68 -3.39 0.73
N VAL A 335 -25.66 -3.43 -0.60
CA VAL A 335 -26.84 -3.73 -1.42
C VAL A 335 -26.66 -5.12 -2.01
N GLY A 336 -27.47 -6.06 -1.52
CA GLY A 336 -27.43 -7.47 -1.93
C GLY A 336 -28.18 -7.77 -3.24
N VAL A 337 -28.23 -9.06 -3.60
CA VAL A 337 -28.90 -9.57 -4.80
C VAL A 337 -30.39 -9.17 -4.79
N GLY A 338 -30.79 -8.38 -5.79
CA GLY A 338 -32.17 -7.92 -5.96
C GLY A 338 -32.54 -6.63 -5.21
N GLY A 339 -31.61 -6.13 -4.38
CA GLY A 339 -31.71 -4.84 -3.68
C GLY A 339 -31.50 -3.65 -4.61
N TYR A 340 -32.10 -2.52 -4.23
CA TYR A 340 -31.98 -1.24 -4.94
C TYR A 340 -31.73 -0.15 -3.90
N SER A 341 -30.74 0.71 -4.13
CA SER A 341 -30.60 1.96 -3.38
C SER A 341 -31.57 3.00 -3.95
N ARG A 342 -32.76 3.11 -3.34
CA ARG A 342 -33.91 3.90 -3.83
C ARG A 342 -33.69 5.42 -3.89
N GLU A 343 -32.54 5.90 -3.43
CA GLU A 343 -32.30 7.31 -3.13
C GLU A 343 -31.52 8.05 -4.23
N GLY A 344 -31.33 7.44 -5.41
CA GLY A 344 -30.85 8.12 -6.62
C GLY A 344 -31.87 9.05 -7.30
N VAL A 345 -33.02 9.32 -6.68
CA VAL A 345 -34.08 10.18 -7.26
C VAL A 345 -34.10 11.53 -6.55
N GLY A 346 -33.23 12.44 -7.01
CA GLY A 346 -33.10 13.82 -6.54
C GLY A 346 -31.97 14.58 -7.25
N ARG A 347 -31.89 15.91 -7.07
CA ARG A 347 -30.98 16.86 -7.75
C ARG A 347 -29.46 16.56 -7.69
N SER A 348 -29.03 15.51 -7.01
CA SER A 348 -27.62 15.11 -6.85
C SER A 348 -27.46 13.66 -7.30
N SER A 349 -27.16 13.43 -8.58
CA SER A 349 -26.94 12.08 -9.11
C SER A 349 -25.72 11.40 -8.46
N VAL A 350 -25.66 10.07 -8.52
CA VAL A 350 -24.56 9.30 -7.92
C VAL A 350 -23.23 9.65 -8.59
N GLY A 351 -23.25 9.79 -9.93
CA GLY A 351 -22.11 10.28 -10.70
C GLY A 351 -21.65 11.68 -10.27
N TYR A 352 -22.57 12.58 -9.91
CA TYR A 352 -22.22 13.93 -9.46
C TYR A 352 -21.43 13.93 -8.14
N MET A 353 -21.84 13.12 -7.16
CA MET A 353 -21.13 13.03 -5.88
C MET A 353 -19.71 12.49 -6.03
N LEU A 354 -19.53 11.45 -6.85
CA LEU A 354 -18.21 10.94 -7.18
C LEU A 354 -17.37 12.00 -7.90
N SER A 355 -17.94 12.70 -8.89
CA SER A 355 -17.24 13.77 -9.60
C SER A 355 -16.74 14.86 -8.63
N LYS A 356 -17.57 15.28 -7.67
CA LYS A 356 -17.22 16.29 -6.65
C LYS A 356 -16.14 15.80 -5.67
N LEU A 357 -16.20 14.52 -5.25
CA LEU A 357 -15.12 13.92 -4.46
C LEU A 357 -13.80 13.92 -5.23
N LEU A 358 -13.84 13.49 -6.49
CA LEU A 358 -12.65 13.40 -7.34
C LEU A 358 -12.08 14.78 -7.67
N SER A 359 -12.91 15.79 -7.94
CA SER A 359 -12.42 17.15 -8.16
C SER A 359 -11.66 17.67 -6.94
N SER A 360 -12.23 17.51 -5.73
CA SER A 360 -11.56 17.93 -4.49
C SER A 360 -10.22 17.23 -4.31
N LYS A 361 -10.16 15.94 -4.62
CA LYS A 361 -8.96 15.13 -4.49
C LYS A 361 -7.86 15.54 -5.47
N THR A 362 -8.23 15.67 -6.75
CA THR A 362 -7.29 16.11 -7.80
C THR A 362 -6.71 17.49 -7.51
N SER A 363 -7.50 18.41 -6.95
CA SER A 363 -7.01 19.72 -6.51
C SER A 363 -5.98 19.60 -5.39
N SER A 364 -6.29 18.84 -4.34
CA SER A 364 -5.41 18.67 -3.17
C SER A 364 -4.08 17.99 -3.52
N LEU A 365 -4.09 16.98 -4.40
CA LEU A 365 -2.85 16.39 -4.92
C LEU A 365 -2.06 17.37 -5.79
N GLY A 366 -2.74 18.13 -6.67
CA GLY A 366 -2.11 19.17 -7.47
C GLY A 366 -1.46 20.28 -6.64
N GLU A 367 -2.10 20.68 -5.55
CA GLU A 367 -1.54 21.64 -4.57
C GLU A 367 -0.31 21.08 -3.85
N THR A 368 -0.37 19.81 -3.43
CA THR A 368 0.75 19.12 -2.78
C THR A 368 1.98 19.10 -3.69
N TYR A 369 1.77 18.83 -4.99
CA TYR A 369 2.82 18.92 -6.01
C TYR A 369 3.37 20.34 -6.16
N ALA A 370 2.49 21.33 -6.34
CA ALA A 370 2.90 22.73 -6.53
C ALA A 370 3.64 23.32 -5.31
N ALA A 371 3.30 22.87 -4.10
CA ALA A 371 4.00 23.28 -2.87
C ALA A 371 5.43 22.75 -2.81
N SER A 372 5.69 21.53 -3.33
CA SER A 372 7.04 20.97 -3.39
C SER A 372 7.97 21.73 -4.35
N ASP A 373 7.41 22.39 -5.37
CA ASP A 373 8.15 23.20 -6.37
C ASP A 373 8.59 24.58 -5.86
N LYS A 374 8.06 24.99 -4.71
CA LYS A 374 8.34 26.29 -4.10
C LYS A 374 9.22 26.23 -2.86
N ALA A 375 9.62 25.03 -2.41
CA ALA A 375 10.55 24.90 -1.29
C ALA A 375 11.93 25.40 -1.73
N PRO A 376 12.48 26.49 -1.14
CA PRO A 376 13.78 26.99 -1.54
C PRO A 376 14.83 25.93 -1.24
N VAL A 377 15.65 25.62 -2.24
CA VAL A 377 16.93 24.95 -2.05
C VAL A 377 17.72 25.80 -1.06
N CYS A 378 17.82 25.36 0.19
CA CYS A 378 18.80 25.90 1.12
C CYS A 378 20.17 25.55 0.57
N ASN A 379 20.69 26.41 -0.30
CA ASN A 379 22.11 26.45 -0.61
C ASN A 379 22.81 26.71 0.73
N SER A 380 23.38 25.66 1.31
CA SER A 380 24.34 25.80 2.39
C SER A 380 25.59 26.48 1.82
N VAL A 381 25.57 27.80 1.83
CA VAL A 381 26.77 28.62 1.74
C VAL A 381 27.28 28.84 3.15
N THR A 382 28.46 28.30 3.43
CA THR A 382 29.48 28.88 4.33
C THR A 382 30.79 28.21 3.91
N GLN A 383 31.63 28.91 3.12
CA GLN A 383 32.73 29.77 3.56
C GLN A 383 33.80 29.03 4.36
#